data_AF-A0AAD4K1S3-F1
#
_entry.id   AF-A0AAD4K1S3-F1
#
_cell.length_a   1.000
_cell.length_b   1.000
_cell.length_c   1.000
_cell.angle_alpha   90.00
_cell.angle_beta   90.00
_cell.angle_gamma   90.00
#
_symmetry.space_group_name_H-M   'P 1'
#
loop_
_entity.id
_entity.type
_entity.pdbx_description
1 polymer ?
#
loop_
_entity_poly.entity_id
_entity_poly.type
_entity_poly.pdbx_seq_one_letter_code
_entity_poly.pdbx_strand_id
1 'polypeptide(L)'
;MPGECSGKLIFEENFNDPKLANWRHAIYASYRSSLIEFTVYVKDRIFVKDGHMHIEATMSNSKTRFKLPDCNVVDKKNKHKCGPYRFSPSAPTPPFYSAKIQSTMNTLKYGRYEIRAKMPKGNYLFPYIMLLPKGTQIDGVGETNIRIAYARGNTKLSDIAFNDLAGSTVFGGAMFYYNNGMYVEVKSSQPHKTPGAHFGDSFHNYTMIWHKDRIIFKVDGVTYGTITDKVTLKHLDQHESYYFVLGLTVGGIHNFPSYQVNFDKVGGPIKLDAGNAANLIKEHVQSNPWTHPKLVIDYVRVYETYQNEN
;
A
#
# COMPACT_ATOMS: atom_id res chain seq x y z
N MET A 1 37.43 4.71 17.06
CA MET A 1 36.89 3.86 18.15
C MET A 1 36.44 2.55 17.51
N PRO A 2 36.79 1.37 18.05
CA PRO A 2 36.46 0.09 17.45
C PRO A 2 35.03 -0.34 17.81
N GLY A 3 34.23 -0.64 16.79
CA GLY A 3 33.13 -1.62 16.81
C GLY A 3 31.89 -1.31 17.66
N GLU A 4 31.09 -0.30 17.30
CA GLU A 4 29.72 -0.21 17.79
C GLU A 4 28.84 -1.26 17.09
N CYS A 5 28.20 -2.12 17.88
CA CYS A 5 27.20 -3.10 17.42
C CYS A 5 25.98 -2.38 16.83
N SER A 6 26.03 -1.98 15.57
CA SER A 6 24.82 -1.65 14.78
C SER A 6 24.12 -2.97 14.40
N GLY A 7 22.84 -2.93 14.00
CA GLY A 7 22.03 -4.16 13.75
C GLY A 7 21.07 -4.56 14.87
N LYS A 8 20.96 -3.77 15.94
CA LYS A 8 20.02 -3.98 17.03
C LYS A 8 18.57 -3.92 16.54
N LEU A 9 17.74 -4.87 16.98
CA LEU A 9 16.29 -4.86 16.75
C LEU A 9 15.62 -3.71 17.52
N ILE A 10 14.92 -2.83 16.81
CA ILE A 10 14.24 -1.65 17.37
C ILE A 10 12.71 -1.75 17.34
N PHE A 11 12.16 -2.57 16.43
CA PHE A 11 10.74 -2.86 16.35
C PHE A 11 10.54 -4.27 15.82
N GLU A 12 9.62 -5.01 16.43
CA GLU A 12 9.21 -6.33 15.97
C GLU A 12 7.70 -6.49 16.14
N GLU A 13 7.08 -7.02 15.10
CA GLU A 13 5.71 -7.50 15.11
C GLU A 13 5.68 -8.85 14.39
N ASN A 14 5.36 -9.92 15.12
CA ASN A 14 5.19 -11.28 14.59
C ASN A 14 3.70 -11.64 14.41
N PHE A 15 2.79 -10.69 14.66
CA PHE A 15 1.34 -10.84 14.53
C PHE A 15 0.74 -12.04 15.28
N ASN A 16 1.33 -12.37 16.44
CA ASN A 16 0.81 -13.41 17.33
C ASN A 16 -0.37 -12.93 18.18
N ASP A 17 -0.51 -11.60 18.40
CA ASP A 17 -1.63 -11.01 19.13
C ASP A 17 -2.76 -10.62 18.17
N PRO A 18 -3.92 -11.30 18.21
CA PRO A 18 -5.06 -10.96 17.35
C PRO A 18 -5.67 -9.58 17.67
N LYS A 19 -5.35 -8.98 18.81
CA LYS A 19 -5.83 -7.63 19.17
C LYS A 19 -5.05 -6.52 18.46
N LEU A 20 -3.88 -6.82 17.91
CA LEU A 20 -3.02 -5.87 17.19
C LEU A 20 -2.77 -4.59 18.01
N ALA A 21 -2.41 -4.71 19.28
CA ALA A 21 -2.33 -3.57 20.21
C ALA A 21 -1.32 -2.48 19.78
N ASN A 22 -0.32 -2.84 18.98
CA ASN A 22 0.67 -1.92 18.40
C ASN A 22 0.15 -1.16 17.16
N TRP A 23 -1.12 -1.34 16.80
CA TRP A 23 -1.70 -0.83 15.56
C TRP A 23 -3.02 -0.11 15.82
N ARG A 24 -3.28 0.92 15.01
CA ARG A 24 -4.56 1.63 14.97
C ARG A 24 -5.21 1.38 13.62
N HIS A 25 -6.44 0.88 13.65
CA HIS A 25 -7.24 0.70 12.44
C HIS A 25 -7.64 2.04 11.84
N ALA A 26 -7.63 2.14 10.51
CA ALA A 26 -8.31 3.20 9.78
C ALA A 26 -9.72 2.74 9.44
N ILE A 27 -10.70 3.58 9.78
CA ILE A 27 -12.12 3.33 9.57
C ILE A 27 -12.72 4.54 8.85
N TYR A 28 -12.74 4.47 7.52
CA TYR A 28 -13.27 5.53 6.66
C TYR A 28 -13.54 4.99 5.24
N ALA A 29 -14.43 5.62 4.49
CA ALA A 29 -14.61 5.35 3.07
C ALA A 29 -13.71 6.25 2.21
N SER A 30 -13.08 5.71 1.16
CA SER A 30 -12.38 6.51 0.15
C SER A 30 -13.35 7.23 -0.83
N TYR A 31 -14.55 7.56 -0.34
CA TYR A 31 -15.60 8.21 -1.12
C TYR A 31 -15.23 9.65 -1.49
N ARG A 32 -15.42 10.03 -2.76
CA ARG A 32 -15.06 11.36 -3.29
C ARG A 32 -13.61 11.78 -2.97
N SER A 33 -12.72 10.82 -2.78
CA SER A 33 -11.29 11.09 -2.69
C SER A 33 -10.75 11.41 -4.09
N SER A 34 -9.89 12.42 -4.21
CA SER A 34 -9.12 12.63 -5.43
C SER A 34 -8.10 11.51 -5.68
N LEU A 35 -7.85 10.61 -4.72
CA LEU A 35 -7.09 9.37 -4.95
C LEU A 35 -7.91 8.30 -5.68
N ILE A 36 -9.25 8.41 -5.66
CA ILE A 36 -10.22 7.52 -6.31
C ILE A 36 -9.98 6.03 -5.97
N GLU A 37 -9.76 5.74 -4.69
CA GLU A 37 -9.80 4.35 -4.23
C GLU A 37 -11.26 3.90 -4.04
N PHE A 38 -11.60 2.70 -4.51
CA PHE A 38 -12.96 2.16 -4.51
C PHE A 38 -13.27 1.36 -3.24
N THR A 39 -12.63 1.74 -2.14
CA THR A 39 -12.55 0.95 -0.91
C THR A 39 -13.14 1.66 0.29
N VAL A 40 -13.84 0.90 1.12
CA VAL A 40 -14.16 1.26 2.49
C VAL A 40 -13.22 0.50 3.43
N TYR A 41 -12.48 1.22 4.26
CA TYR A 41 -11.64 0.62 5.29
C TYR A 41 -12.46 0.37 6.56
N VAL A 42 -12.43 -0.86 7.05
CA VAL A 42 -13.16 -1.36 8.22
C VAL A 42 -12.28 -2.29 9.05
N LYS A 43 -12.60 -2.47 10.33
CA LYS A 43 -11.77 -3.27 11.25
C LYS A 43 -11.85 -4.78 10.99
N ASP A 44 -13.01 -5.29 10.60
CA ASP A 44 -13.31 -6.73 10.44
C ASP A 44 -12.63 -7.38 9.21
N ARG A 45 -11.91 -6.59 8.41
CA ARG A 45 -11.12 -7.06 7.27
C ARG A 45 -9.65 -7.28 7.61
N ILE A 46 -9.28 -7.19 8.88
CA ILE A 46 -7.99 -7.68 9.40
C ILE A 46 -8.23 -8.76 10.42
N PHE A 47 -7.51 -9.86 10.29
CA PHE A 47 -7.51 -10.94 11.26
C PHE A 47 -6.15 -11.63 11.32
N VAL A 48 -5.80 -12.18 12.47
CA VAL A 48 -4.65 -13.06 12.63
C VAL A 48 -5.10 -14.49 12.43
N LYS A 49 -4.42 -15.22 11.54
CA LYS A 49 -4.65 -16.65 11.31
C LYS A 49 -3.34 -17.33 10.94
N ASP A 50 -3.12 -18.50 11.54
CA ASP A 50 -1.94 -19.35 11.32
C ASP A 50 -0.61 -18.62 11.63
N GLY A 51 -0.59 -17.72 12.62
CA GLY A 51 0.58 -16.91 12.97
C GLY A 51 0.86 -15.74 12.03
N HIS A 52 -0.07 -15.40 11.12
CA HIS A 52 0.10 -14.31 10.16
C HIS A 52 -1.06 -13.31 10.29
N MET A 53 -0.79 -12.04 10.03
CA MET A 53 -1.84 -11.05 9.81
C MET A 53 -2.35 -11.13 8.37
N HIS A 54 -3.67 -11.15 8.20
CA HIS A 54 -4.35 -11.13 6.91
C HIS A 54 -5.14 -9.84 6.79
N ILE A 55 -4.95 -9.11 5.70
CA ILE A 55 -5.74 -7.93 5.33
C ILE A 55 -6.51 -8.31 4.06
N GLU A 56 -7.84 -8.42 4.15
CA GLU A 56 -8.68 -9.01 3.10
C GLU A 56 -9.56 -7.96 2.41
N ALA A 57 -9.55 -7.96 1.08
CA ALA A 57 -10.50 -7.22 0.27
C ALA A 57 -11.72 -8.10 -0.07
N THR A 58 -12.92 -7.55 0.04
CA THR A 58 -14.18 -8.23 -0.29
C THR A 58 -15.14 -7.30 -1.01
N MET A 59 -16.07 -7.86 -1.78
CA MET A 59 -17.16 -7.07 -2.33
C MET A 59 -18.04 -6.51 -1.21
N SER A 60 -18.45 -5.24 -1.37
CA SER A 60 -19.38 -4.60 -0.47
C SER A 60 -20.80 -5.07 -0.74
N ASN A 61 -21.48 -5.46 0.34
CA ASN A 61 -22.91 -5.75 0.33
C ASN A 61 -23.77 -4.49 0.55
N SER A 62 -23.16 -3.30 0.67
CA SER A 62 -23.87 -2.05 0.96
C SER A 62 -24.66 -1.57 -0.25
N LYS A 63 -25.99 -1.48 -0.09
CA LYS A 63 -26.90 -1.17 -1.21
C LYS A 63 -27.26 0.32 -1.33
N THR A 64 -27.50 1.05 -0.23
CA THR A 64 -28.16 2.39 -0.36
C THR A 64 -27.87 3.42 0.75
N ARG A 65 -27.26 3.03 1.87
CA ARG A 65 -26.86 3.96 2.93
C ARG A 65 -25.61 3.44 3.63
N PHE A 66 -24.66 4.34 3.83
CA PHE A 66 -23.41 4.02 4.50
C PHE A 66 -23.13 5.04 5.60
N LYS A 67 -23.01 4.57 6.84
CA LYS A 67 -22.52 5.31 8.00
C LYS A 67 -21.55 4.38 8.72
N LEU A 68 -20.35 4.85 9.01
CA LEU A 68 -19.36 4.12 9.81
C LEU A 68 -19.51 4.52 11.27
N PRO A 69 -20.00 3.64 12.16
CA PRO A 69 -20.17 3.95 13.56
C PRO A 69 -18.85 4.36 14.24
N ASP A 70 -17.78 3.63 13.93
CA ASP A 70 -16.45 3.84 14.51
C ASP A 70 -15.53 4.65 13.58
N CYS A 71 -16.10 5.51 12.72
CA CYS A 71 -15.30 6.31 11.80
C CYS A 71 -14.30 7.17 12.57
N ASN A 72 -13.03 7.13 12.15
CA ASN A 72 -11.94 7.79 12.87
C ASN A 72 -11.09 8.69 11.97
N VAL A 73 -11.72 9.29 10.97
CA VAL A 73 -11.17 10.40 10.20
C VAL A 73 -10.66 11.49 11.14
N VAL A 74 -9.40 11.87 10.98
CA VAL A 74 -8.78 12.89 11.83
C VAL A 74 -8.99 14.29 11.25
N ASP A 75 -8.84 14.46 9.94
CA ASP A 75 -9.08 15.76 9.30
C ASP A 75 -10.58 16.06 9.21
N LYS A 76 -11.00 17.18 9.82
CA LYS A 76 -12.39 17.64 9.77
C LYS A 76 -12.91 17.84 8.34
N LYS A 77 -12.03 18.17 7.39
CA LYS A 77 -12.38 18.31 5.96
C LYS A 77 -12.82 16.97 5.35
N ASN A 78 -12.33 15.86 5.89
CA ASN A 78 -12.61 14.51 5.43
C ASN A 78 -13.83 13.86 6.10
N LYS A 79 -14.58 14.56 6.96
CA LYS A 79 -15.75 13.98 7.67
C LYS A 79 -16.78 13.31 6.76
N HIS A 80 -16.87 13.75 5.50
CA HIS A 80 -17.72 13.15 4.48
C HIS A 80 -17.42 11.65 4.25
N LYS A 81 -16.19 11.19 4.52
CA LYS A 81 -15.77 9.79 4.44
C LYS A 81 -16.41 8.88 5.49
N CYS A 82 -17.05 9.44 6.53
CA CYS A 82 -17.76 8.69 7.57
C CYS A 82 -19.23 8.41 7.26
N GLY A 83 -19.82 9.12 6.28
CA GLY A 83 -21.27 9.18 6.10
C GLY A 83 -21.99 9.99 7.20
N PRO A 84 -23.34 9.91 7.28
CA PRO A 84 -24.22 9.17 6.37
C PRO A 84 -24.30 9.85 5.00
N TYR A 85 -24.11 9.07 3.93
CA TYR A 85 -24.41 9.51 2.57
C TYR A 85 -25.63 8.77 2.02
N ARG A 86 -26.48 9.51 1.31
CA ARG A 86 -27.56 8.96 0.47
C ARG A 86 -27.03 8.94 -0.96
N PHE A 87 -26.93 7.75 -1.54
CA PHE A 87 -26.30 7.59 -2.85
C PHE A 87 -27.20 8.11 -3.97
N SER A 88 -26.60 8.83 -4.92
CA SER A 88 -27.17 9.04 -6.24
C SER A 88 -26.84 7.81 -7.10
N PRO A 89 -27.72 7.37 -8.03
CA PRO A 89 -27.38 6.37 -9.04
C PRO A 89 -26.06 6.67 -9.79
N SER A 90 -25.66 7.94 -9.86
CA SER A 90 -24.44 8.42 -10.52
C SER A 90 -23.17 8.41 -9.65
N ALA A 91 -23.24 8.08 -8.35
CA ALA A 91 -22.08 8.07 -7.44
C ALA A 91 -22.25 7.01 -6.34
N PRO A 92 -22.13 5.71 -6.67
CA PRO A 92 -22.37 4.61 -5.74
C PRO A 92 -21.33 4.55 -4.60
N THR A 93 -21.70 3.89 -3.50
CA THR A 93 -20.77 3.51 -2.42
C THR A 93 -19.50 2.91 -3.00
N PRO A 94 -18.31 3.14 -2.41
CA PRO A 94 -17.15 2.37 -2.76
C PRO A 94 -17.49 0.86 -2.67
N PRO A 95 -17.39 0.11 -3.78
CA PRO A 95 -17.98 -1.23 -3.93
C PRO A 95 -17.22 -2.33 -3.20
N PHE A 96 -16.17 -2.01 -2.45
CA PHE A 96 -15.34 -2.98 -1.76
C PHE A 96 -15.12 -2.61 -0.28
N TYR A 97 -15.07 -3.62 0.58
CA TYR A 97 -14.55 -3.51 1.94
C TYR A 97 -13.11 -4.03 1.97
N SER A 98 -12.24 -3.35 2.70
CA SER A 98 -10.89 -3.80 3.00
C SER A 98 -10.45 -3.20 4.34
N ALA A 99 -9.15 -3.23 4.65
CA ALA A 99 -8.61 -2.58 5.82
C ALA A 99 -7.24 -1.95 5.60
N LYS A 100 -6.93 -1.02 6.49
CA LYS A 100 -5.68 -0.28 6.59
C LYS A 100 -5.42 0.00 8.07
N ILE A 101 -4.16 -0.10 8.49
CA ILE A 101 -3.71 0.16 9.86
C ILE A 101 -2.44 1.00 9.83
N GLN A 102 -2.21 1.74 10.91
CA GLN A 102 -0.95 2.41 11.18
C GLN A 102 -0.33 1.92 12.48
N SER A 103 1.00 1.89 12.57
CA SER A 103 1.68 1.59 13.82
C SER A 103 1.46 2.70 14.85
N THR A 104 1.40 2.32 16.14
CA THR A 104 1.44 3.29 17.24
C THR A 104 2.84 3.90 17.41
N MET A 105 3.88 3.12 17.08
CA MET A 105 5.25 3.62 16.96
C MET A 105 5.37 4.55 15.75
N ASN A 106 5.95 5.72 15.98
CA ASN A 106 6.12 6.77 14.96
C ASN A 106 7.52 7.41 14.98
N THR A 107 8.51 6.71 15.53
CA THR A 107 9.90 7.16 15.67
C THR A 107 10.82 6.52 14.62
N LEU A 108 10.27 5.92 13.57
CA LEU A 108 11.05 5.18 12.58
C LEU A 108 11.75 6.16 11.65
N LYS A 109 13.08 6.12 11.59
CA LYS A 109 13.87 6.86 10.60
C LYS A 109 15.27 6.31 10.56
N TYR A 110 15.74 6.07 9.34
CA TYR A 110 16.89 5.20 9.09
C TYR A 110 16.68 3.81 9.70
N GLY A 111 17.31 2.79 9.15
CA GLY A 111 17.05 1.42 9.60
C GLY A 111 17.00 0.43 8.46
N ARG A 112 17.19 -0.85 8.80
CA ARG A 112 16.85 -1.97 7.93
C ARG A 112 15.46 -2.46 8.32
N TYR A 113 14.54 -2.36 7.38
CA TYR A 113 13.14 -2.73 7.49
C TYR A 113 12.95 -4.05 6.75
N GLU A 114 12.56 -5.11 7.45
CA GLU A 114 12.31 -6.43 6.88
C GLU A 114 10.86 -6.81 7.09
N ILE A 115 10.17 -7.08 5.98
CA ILE A 115 8.77 -7.48 5.98
C ILE A 115 8.67 -8.78 5.20
N ARG A 116 8.25 -9.85 5.86
CA ARG A 116 7.93 -11.10 5.20
C ARG A 116 6.44 -11.13 4.90
N ALA A 117 6.09 -11.12 3.62
CA ALA A 117 4.70 -11.02 3.20
C ALA A 117 4.44 -11.82 1.91
N LYS A 118 3.16 -12.14 1.70
CA LYS A 118 2.62 -12.66 0.45
C LYS A 118 1.65 -11.63 -0.13
N MET A 119 1.92 -11.18 -1.34
CA MET A 119 1.17 -10.10 -1.99
C MET A 119 -0.23 -10.58 -2.44
N PRO A 120 -1.20 -9.67 -2.57
CA PRO A 120 -2.53 -10.02 -3.10
C PRO A 120 -2.46 -10.51 -4.55
N LYS A 121 -3.42 -11.36 -4.96
CA LYS A 121 -3.68 -11.76 -6.35
C LYS A 121 -5.14 -11.49 -6.72
N GLY A 122 -5.33 -10.64 -7.72
CA GLY A 122 -6.62 -10.18 -8.21
C GLY A 122 -6.49 -8.81 -8.86
N ASN A 123 -7.19 -8.60 -9.97
CA ASN A 123 -7.16 -7.32 -10.69
C ASN A 123 -7.58 -6.16 -9.78
N TYR A 124 -6.88 -5.03 -9.90
CA TYR A 124 -7.13 -3.78 -9.17
C TYR A 124 -6.76 -3.81 -7.68
N LEU A 125 -6.24 -4.93 -7.16
CA LEU A 125 -5.74 -4.97 -5.79
C LEU A 125 -4.38 -4.28 -5.68
N PHE A 126 -4.21 -3.42 -4.69
CA PHE A 126 -2.96 -2.72 -4.41
C PHE A 126 -2.62 -2.82 -2.91
N PRO A 127 -1.49 -3.44 -2.53
CA PRO A 127 -1.04 -3.51 -1.15
C PRO A 127 -0.36 -2.22 -0.72
N TYR A 128 -0.59 -1.82 0.52
CA TYR A 128 0.17 -0.78 1.20
C TYR A 128 1.15 -1.43 2.17
N ILE A 129 2.45 -1.34 1.87
CA ILE A 129 3.55 -1.63 2.80
C ILE A 129 4.48 -0.42 2.72
N MET A 130 4.20 0.58 3.55
CA MET A 130 4.81 1.90 3.40
C MET A 130 5.05 2.60 4.73
N LEU A 131 5.86 3.65 4.69
CA LEU A 131 6.11 4.58 5.77
C LEU A 131 5.56 5.95 5.42
N LEU A 132 4.86 6.58 6.36
CA LEU A 132 4.38 7.97 6.26
C LEU A 132 5.10 8.84 7.31
N PRO A 133 5.40 10.11 7.00
CA PRO A 133 5.95 11.04 7.97
C PRO A 133 5.06 11.18 9.21
N LYS A 134 5.68 11.31 10.38
CA LYS A 134 4.97 11.63 11.62
C LYS A 134 4.17 12.93 11.45
N GLY A 135 2.91 12.89 11.86
CA GLY A 135 1.97 14.02 11.73
C GLY A 135 1.12 13.98 10.46
N THR A 136 1.53 13.21 9.44
CA THR A 136 0.70 12.91 8.28
C THR A 136 -0.50 12.08 8.69
N GLN A 137 -1.70 12.45 8.21
CA GLN A 137 -2.93 11.70 8.49
C GLN A 137 -3.08 10.53 7.52
N ILE A 138 -3.39 9.34 8.04
CA ILE A 138 -3.57 8.13 7.23
C ILE A 138 -4.77 8.23 6.27
N ASP A 139 -5.77 9.04 6.63
CA ASP A 139 -6.94 9.35 5.81
C ASP A 139 -6.70 10.55 4.87
N GLY A 140 -5.48 11.07 4.81
CA GLY A 140 -5.06 12.15 3.92
C GLY A 140 -5.16 11.78 2.44
N VAL A 141 -4.87 12.76 1.60
CA VAL A 141 -4.88 12.61 0.15
C VAL A 141 -3.53 13.07 -0.35
N GLY A 142 -2.80 12.14 -0.95
CA GLY A 142 -1.57 12.48 -1.63
C GLY A 142 -0.51 12.92 -0.64
N GLU A 143 -0.15 12.00 0.24
CA GLU A 143 0.84 12.26 1.27
C GLU A 143 2.20 11.71 0.83
N THR A 144 3.28 12.43 1.15
CA THR A 144 4.63 11.89 0.95
C THR A 144 4.75 10.55 1.68
N ASN A 145 5.24 9.52 0.98
CA ASN A 145 5.38 8.19 1.54
C ASN A 145 6.58 7.44 0.94
N ILE A 146 7.18 6.56 1.74
CA ILE A 146 8.16 5.59 1.26
C ILE A 146 7.45 4.25 1.12
N ARG A 147 7.38 3.72 -0.11
CA ARG A 147 6.79 2.41 -0.41
C ARG A 147 7.88 1.37 -0.31
N ILE A 148 7.93 0.63 0.81
CA ILE A 148 8.97 -0.38 1.07
C ILE A 148 8.91 -1.46 -0.01
N ALA A 149 7.72 -1.99 -0.26
CA ALA A 149 7.48 -2.90 -1.35
C ALA A 149 6.00 -2.89 -1.76
N TYR A 150 5.73 -3.04 -3.05
CA TYR A 150 4.42 -3.40 -3.55
C TYR A 150 4.54 -4.21 -4.83
N ALA A 151 3.61 -5.15 -5.01
CA ALA A 151 3.31 -5.77 -6.29
C ALA A 151 1.80 -5.67 -6.48
N ARG A 152 1.36 -5.23 -7.66
CA ARG A 152 -0.08 -5.12 -7.95
C ARG A 152 -0.67 -6.53 -8.02
N GLY A 153 -1.94 -6.70 -7.65
CA GLY A 153 -2.54 -8.04 -7.66
C GLY A 153 -2.86 -8.58 -9.06
N ASN A 154 -2.79 -7.74 -10.10
CA ASN A 154 -3.09 -8.13 -11.47
C ASN A 154 -2.17 -9.27 -11.92
N THR A 155 -2.72 -10.30 -12.57
CA THR A 155 -1.92 -11.35 -13.23
C THR A 155 -1.27 -10.85 -14.52
N LYS A 156 -1.92 -9.91 -15.20
CA LYS A 156 -1.40 -9.24 -16.39
C LYS A 156 -1.72 -7.76 -16.29
N LEU A 157 -0.70 -6.93 -16.44
CA LEU A 157 -0.80 -5.48 -16.44
C LEU A 157 0.53 -4.95 -16.98
N SER A 158 0.48 -4.02 -17.92
CA SER A 158 1.70 -3.36 -18.40
C SER A 158 1.51 -1.86 -18.43
N ASP A 159 2.59 -1.12 -18.60
CA ASP A 159 2.48 0.27 -19.00
C ASP A 159 2.29 0.40 -20.53
N ILE A 160 2.15 1.64 -21.01
CA ILE A 160 2.05 1.98 -22.44
C ILE A 160 3.31 1.64 -23.24
N ALA A 161 4.45 1.47 -22.58
CA ALA A 161 5.72 1.05 -23.16
C ALA A 161 5.95 -0.48 -23.02
N PHE A 162 4.91 -1.22 -22.60
CA PHE A 162 4.92 -2.67 -22.39
C PHE A 162 5.82 -3.17 -21.26
N ASN A 163 6.25 -2.29 -20.34
CA ASN A 163 6.91 -2.74 -19.12
C ASN A 163 5.90 -3.43 -18.21
N ASP A 164 6.29 -4.54 -17.59
CA ASP A 164 5.41 -5.28 -16.69
C ASP A 164 5.11 -4.48 -15.41
N LEU A 165 3.83 -4.30 -15.12
CA LEU A 165 3.32 -3.66 -13.90
C LEU A 165 2.52 -4.63 -13.02
N ALA A 166 2.37 -5.87 -13.47
CA ALA A 166 1.59 -6.91 -12.82
C ALA A 166 2.25 -7.38 -11.52
N GLY A 167 1.61 -8.33 -10.86
CA GLY A 167 2.17 -8.93 -9.64
C GLY A 167 3.34 -9.88 -9.88
N SER A 168 3.77 -10.05 -11.13
CA SER A 168 5.06 -10.62 -11.50
C SER A 168 6.24 -9.65 -11.31
N THR A 169 5.98 -8.38 -10.99
CA THR A 169 7.02 -7.37 -10.74
C THR A 169 6.81 -6.70 -9.38
N VAL A 170 7.87 -6.66 -8.57
CA VAL A 170 7.89 -5.91 -7.30
C VAL A 170 8.48 -4.53 -7.52
N PHE A 171 7.95 -3.55 -6.80
CA PHE A 171 8.38 -2.16 -6.84
C PHE A 171 8.72 -1.69 -5.42
N GLY A 172 9.72 -0.82 -5.29
CA GLY A 172 10.03 -0.08 -4.06
C GLY A 172 10.44 1.34 -4.42
N GLY A 173 10.17 2.31 -3.54
CA GLY A 173 10.45 3.70 -3.85
C GLY A 173 9.87 4.72 -2.88
N ALA A 174 9.78 5.96 -3.33
CA ALA A 174 9.16 7.06 -2.61
C ALA A 174 8.20 7.83 -3.53
N MET A 175 7.12 8.34 -2.94
CA MET A 175 6.16 9.19 -3.62
C MET A 175 6.08 10.53 -2.91
N PHE A 176 6.17 11.61 -3.68
CA PHE A 176 6.14 12.99 -3.22
C PHE A 176 4.94 13.69 -3.81
N TYR A 177 4.26 14.48 -2.99
CA TYR A 177 3.10 15.26 -3.41
C TYR A 177 3.36 16.74 -3.15
N TYR A 178 2.94 17.56 -4.10
CA TYR A 178 3.15 18.99 -4.09
C TYR A 178 1.80 19.72 -3.98
N ASN A 179 1.82 20.91 -3.38
CA ASN A 179 0.61 21.70 -3.11
C ASN A 179 -0.20 22.07 -4.37
N ASN A 180 0.41 22.01 -5.55
CA ASN A 180 -0.24 22.24 -6.84
C ASN A 180 -0.98 20.99 -7.39
N GLY A 181 -1.06 19.91 -6.61
CA GLY A 181 -1.69 18.65 -7.02
C GLY A 181 -0.80 17.74 -7.86
N MET A 182 0.43 18.16 -8.17
CA MET A 182 1.41 17.29 -8.82
C MET A 182 1.96 16.27 -7.84
N TYR A 183 2.37 15.12 -8.36
CA TYR A 183 3.09 14.12 -7.61
C TYR A 183 4.23 13.54 -8.44
N VAL A 184 5.27 13.07 -7.76
CA VAL A 184 6.43 12.41 -8.37
C VAL A 184 6.62 11.07 -7.66
N GLU A 185 6.79 10.00 -8.42
CA GLU A 185 7.17 8.69 -7.90
C GLU A 185 8.60 8.39 -8.35
N VAL A 186 9.51 8.24 -7.38
CA VAL A 186 10.84 7.69 -7.59
C VAL A 186 10.78 6.23 -7.21
N LYS A 187 11.00 5.32 -8.16
CA LYS A 187 10.87 3.87 -7.93
C LYS A 187 11.91 3.07 -8.68
N SER A 188 12.16 1.88 -8.16
CA SER A 188 12.87 0.80 -8.83
C SER A 188 11.98 -0.44 -8.83
N SER A 189 12.28 -1.37 -9.73
CA SER A 189 11.46 -2.56 -9.91
C SER A 189 12.29 -3.78 -10.27
N GLN A 190 11.80 -4.96 -9.88
CA GLN A 190 12.40 -6.24 -10.20
C GLN A 190 11.32 -7.22 -10.66
N PRO A 191 11.44 -7.79 -11.86
CA PRO A 191 10.65 -8.96 -12.23
C PRO A 191 10.98 -10.14 -11.32
N HIS A 192 9.98 -10.97 -11.07
CA HIS A 192 10.14 -12.20 -10.33
C HIS A 192 11.18 -13.11 -10.99
N LYS A 193 12.04 -13.76 -10.19
CA LYS A 193 13.14 -14.61 -10.69
C LYS A 193 12.67 -15.78 -11.57
N THR A 194 11.48 -16.31 -11.26
CA THR A 194 10.80 -17.33 -12.05
C THR A 194 9.83 -16.65 -13.02
N PRO A 195 10.02 -16.79 -14.34
CA PRO A 195 9.12 -16.21 -15.33
C PRO A 195 7.67 -16.65 -15.14
N GLY A 196 6.74 -15.70 -15.20
CA GLY A 196 5.30 -15.94 -15.06
C GLY A 196 4.79 -16.20 -13.64
N ALA A 197 5.68 -16.32 -12.65
CA ALA A 197 5.29 -16.40 -11.25
C ALA A 197 4.90 -15.02 -10.70
N HIS A 198 4.07 -15.03 -9.66
CA HIS A 198 3.53 -13.85 -9.02
C HIS A 198 4.02 -13.76 -7.58
N PHE A 199 4.34 -12.56 -7.09
CA PHE A 199 4.74 -12.31 -5.68
C PHE A 199 3.65 -12.63 -4.63
N GLY A 200 2.50 -13.14 -5.08
CA GLY A 200 1.40 -13.62 -4.24
C GLY A 200 1.29 -15.15 -4.21
N ASP A 201 2.17 -15.86 -4.91
CA ASP A 201 2.22 -17.33 -4.92
C ASP A 201 2.85 -17.88 -3.63
N SER A 202 3.86 -17.19 -3.10
CA SER A 202 4.59 -17.55 -1.89
C SER A 202 4.92 -16.32 -1.04
N PHE A 203 5.37 -16.55 0.19
CA PHE A 203 5.97 -15.49 0.98
C PHE A 203 7.34 -15.11 0.42
N HIS A 204 7.63 -13.81 0.45
CA HIS A 204 8.91 -13.23 0.10
C HIS A 204 9.38 -12.28 1.20
N ASN A 205 10.69 -12.09 1.30
CA ASN A 205 11.29 -11.13 2.22
C ASN A 205 11.55 -9.82 1.48
N TYR A 206 10.76 -8.80 1.80
CA TYR A 206 10.94 -7.44 1.30
C TYR A 206 11.79 -6.66 2.28
N THR A 207 12.93 -6.15 1.82
CA THR A 207 13.86 -5.39 2.66
C THR A 207 14.02 -3.98 2.11
N MET A 208 13.96 -2.99 2.98
CA MET A 208 14.44 -1.64 2.71
C MET A 208 15.53 -1.29 3.70
N ILE A 209 16.70 -0.86 3.22
CA ILE A 209 17.77 -0.35 4.06
C ILE A 209 17.84 1.15 3.81
N TRP A 210 17.52 1.93 4.83
CA TRP A 210 17.49 3.39 4.75
C TRP A 210 18.65 3.99 5.54
N HIS A 211 19.59 4.58 4.81
CA HIS A 211 20.67 5.41 5.32
C HIS A 211 20.43 6.88 5.02
N LYS A 212 21.23 7.75 5.63
CA LYS A 212 21.16 9.20 5.35
C LYS A 212 21.47 9.56 3.90
N ASP A 213 22.34 8.80 3.25
CA ASP A 213 22.86 9.06 1.91
C ASP A 213 22.30 8.13 0.83
N ARG A 214 21.52 7.10 1.20
CA ARG A 214 20.90 6.16 0.25
C ARG A 214 19.73 5.39 0.83
N ILE A 215 18.83 4.93 -0.05
CA ILE A 215 17.81 3.92 0.28
C ILE A 215 18.00 2.73 -0.66
N ILE A 216 18.13 1.53 -0.12
CA ILE A 216 18.32 0.29 -0.88
C ILE A 216 17.07 -0.57 -0.71
N PHE A 217 16.57 -1.12 -1.81
CA PHE A 217 15.44 -2.05 -1.82
C PHE A 217 15.91 -3.44 -2.27
N LYS A 218 15.45 -4.47 -1.54
CA LYS A 218 15.73 -5.87 -1.83
C LYS A 218 14.47 -6.72 -1.77
N VAL A 219 14.49 -7.78 -2.56
CA VAL A 219 13.53 -8.88 -2.46
C VAL A 219 14.30 -10.20 -2.36
N ASP A 220 13.98 -11.01 -1.36
CA ASP A 220 14.67 -12.28 -1.07
C ASP A 220 16.20 -12.14 -1.00
N GLY A 221 16.66 -11.04 -0.40
CA GLY A 221 18.08 -10.71 -0.24
C GLY A 221 18.77 -10.11 -1.48
N VAL A 222 18.08 -10.05 -2.64
CA VAL A 222 18.62 -9.49 -3.89
C VAL A 222 18.25 -8.02 -4.02
N THR A 223 19.25 -7.16 -4.12
CA THR A 223 19.07 -5.72 -4.37
C THR A 223 18.53 -5.48 -5.78
N TYR A 224 17.48 -4.66 -5.88
CA TYR A 224 16.90 -4.27 -7.18
C TYR A 224 16.77 -2.77 -7.39
N GLY A 225 17.05 -1.97 -6.36
CA GLY A 225 16.90 -0.53 -6.44
C GLY A 225 17.73 0.17 -5.39
N THR A 226 18.37 1.26 -5.78
CA THR A 226 19.03 2.17 -4.86
C THR A 226 18.70 3.60 -5.22
N ILE A 227 18.16 4.35 -4.27
CA ILE A 227 17.95 5.79 -4.38
C ILE A 227 19.17 6.49 -3.76
N THR A 228 19.97 7.16 -4.58
CA THR A 228 21.09 8.03 -4.16
C THR A 228 20.86 9.50 -4.54
N ASP A 229 19.75 9.82 -5.19
CA ASP A 229 19.41 11.18 -5.58
C ASP A 229 19.28 12.09 -4.36
N LYS A 230 20.13 13.12 -4.29
CA LYS A 230 20.22 14.02 -3.14
C LYS A 230 18.94 14.82 -2.92
N VAL A 231 18.19 15.14 -3.98
CA VAL A 231 16.93 15.91 -3.86
C VAL A 231 15.87 15.05 -3.16
N THR A 232 15.70 13.81 -3.63
CA THR A 232 14.81 12.79 -3.06
C THR A 232 15.15 12.53 -1.59
N LEU A 233 16.43 12.29 -1.29
CA LEU A 233 16.87 12.01 0.08
C LEU A 233 16.68 13.21 1.01
N LYS A 234 17.00 14.42 0.56
CA LYS A 234 16.77 15.64 1.35
C LYS A 234 15.28 15.87 1.65
N HIS A 235 14.40 15.58 0.69
CA HIS A 235 12.96 15.70 0.89
C HIS A 235 12.44 14.70 1.94
N LEU A 236 12.93 13.45 1.94
CA LEU A 236 12.58 12.49 2.99
C LEU A 236 13.21 12.88 4.34
N ASP A 237 14.43 13.41 4.31
CA ASP A 237 15.16 13.77 5.53
C ASP A 237 14.57 14.96 6.30
N GLN A 238 13.78 15.82 5.64
CA GLN A 238 13.14 16.98 6.27
C GLN A 238 12.13 16.57 7.38
N HIS A 239 11.65 15.34 7.36
CA HIS A 239 10.72 14.83 8.35
C HIS A 239 11.49 14.22 9.54
N GLU A 240 11.04 14.51 10.77
CA GLU A 240 11.68 14.05 12.00
C GLU A 240 11.72 12.51 12.09
N SER A 241 10.59 11.86 11.82
CA SER A 241 10.39 10.43 11.95
C SER A 241 9.13 9.97 11.20
N TYR A 242 8.93 8.67 11.10
CA TYR A 242 7.90 8.01 10.31
C TYR A 242 7.18 6.92 11.12
N TYR A 243 6.01 6.51 10.63
CA TYR A 243 5.24 5.37 11.12
C TYR A 243 4.86 4.43 9.97
N PHE A 244 4.62 3.16 10.27
CA PHE A 244 4.17 2.18 9.28
C PHE A 244 2.71 2.40 8.90
N VAL A 245 2.40 2.21 7.63
CA VAL A 245 1.05 1.94 7.14
C VAL A 245 1.04 0.60 6.42
N LEU A 246 0.18 -0.30 6.89
CA LEU A 246 -0.11 -1.58 6.27
C LEU A 246 -1.56 -1.60 5.81
N GLY A 247 -1.85 -2.10 4.62
CA GLY A 247 -3.21 -2.09 4.11
C GLY A 247 -3.37 -2.79 2.77
N LEU A 248 -4.62 -2.91 2.34
CA LEU A 248 -4.98 -3.38 1.02
C LEU A 248 -6.10 -2.50 0.48
N THR A 249 -6.00 -2.07 -0.77
CA THR A 249 -7.02 -1.26 -1.43
C THR A 249 -7.39 -1.84 -2.78
N VAL A 250 -8.48 -1.32 -3.33
CA VAL A 250 -8.99 -1.64 -4.66
C VAL A 250 -9.02 -0.35 -5.49
N GLY A 251 -8.30 -0.37 -6.61
CA GLY A 251 -8.13 0.77 -7.50
C GLY A 251 -7.26 1.88 -6.92
N GLY A 252 -7.60 3.13 -7.24
CA GLY A 252 -6.82 4.33 -6.95
C GLY A 252 -6.02 4.81 -8.16
N ILE A 253 -6.22 6.06 -8.56
CA ILE A 253 -5.54 6.65 -9.74
C ILE A 253 -4.02 6.76 -9.56
N HIS A 254 -3.50 6.87 -8.34
CA HIS A 254 -2.06 6.86 -8.10
C HIS A 254 -1.47 5.45 -8.00
N ASN A 255 -2.33 4.45 -7.81
CA ASN A 255 -1.94 3.04 -7.76
C ASN A 255 -1.94 2.45 -9.18
N PHE A 256 -2.90 2.90 -10.00
CA PHE A 256 -3.05 2.56 -11.42
C PHE A 256 -3.30 3.83 -12.25
N PRO A 257 -2.25 4.64 -12.53
CA PRO A 257 -2.39 5.87 -13.31
C PRO A 257 -2.84 5.55 -14.74
N SER A 258 -4.03 6.03 -15.11
CA SER A 258 -4.69 5.73 -16.40
C SER A 258 -3.88 6.18 -17.64
N TYR A 259 -2.95 7.12 -17.48
CA TYR A 259 -2.05 7.58 -18.53
C TYR A 259 -0.79 6.71 -18.68
N GLN A 260 -0.46 5.87 -17.69
CA GLN A 260 0.70 4.98 -17.75
C GLN A 260 0.27 3.53 -17.94
N VAL A 261 -0.87 3.12 -17.39
CA VAL A 261 -1.28 1.72 -17.35
C VAL A 261 -2.07 1.34 -18.59
N ASN A 262 -1.61 0.28 -19.26
CA ASN A 262 -2.33 -0.40 -20.30
C ASN A 262 -3.04 -1.65 -19.71
N PHE A 263 -4.37 -1.61 -19.68
CA PHE A 263 -5.21 -2.73 -19.24
C PHE A 263 -5.63 -3.65 -20.41
N ASP A 264 -5.17 -3.39 -21.64
CA ASP A 264 -5.58 -4.11 -22.84
C ASP A 264 -5.03 -5.53 -22.85
N LYS A 265 -5.79 -6.44 -22.23
CA LYS A 265 -6.06 -7.80 -22.75
C LYS A 265 -7.18 -8.58 -22.06
N VAL A 266 -8.05 -7.95 -21.27
CA VAL A 266 -9.39 -8.49 -20.94
C VAL A 266 -10.38 -7.32 -20.74
N GLY A 267 -11.17 -6.96 -21.76
CA GLY A 267 -12.37 -6.11 -21.59
C GLY A 267 -12.22 -4.58 -21.71
N GLY A 268 -11.08 -4.07 -22.19
CA GLY A 268 -10.83 -2.63 -22.38
C GLY A 268 -10.44 -1.88 -21.09
N PRO A 269 -9.76 -0.73 -21.18
CA PRO A 269 -9.18 -0.10 -20.01
C PRO A 269 -10.25 0.66 -19.23
N ILE A 270 -10.58 0.17 -18.03
CA ILE A 270 -11.35 0.96 -17.07
C ILE A 270 -10.43 2.11 -16.64
N LYS A 271 -10.68 3.28 -17.23
CA LYS A 271 -10.11 4.54 -16.76
C LYS A 271 -10.59 4.77 -15.32
N LEU A 272 -9.68 4.67 -14.36
CA LEU A 272 -10.05 4.78 -12.94
C LEU A 272 -10.59 6.16 -12.56
N ASP A 273 -10.30 7.19 -13.37
CA ASP A 273 -10.81 8.55 -13.28
C ASP A 273 -12.19 8.75 -13.93
N ALA A 274 -12.74 7.74 -14.60
CA ALA A 274 -14.09 7.81 -15.15
C ALA A 274 -15.16 7.80 -14.04
N GLY A 275 -16.23 8.59 -14.24
CA GLY A 275 -17.32 8.71 -13.25
C GLY A 275 -18.03 7.39 -12.90
N ASN A 276 -17.96 6.38 -13.76
CA ASN A 276 -18.54 5.04 -13.56
C ASN A 276 -17.50 3.94 -13.24
N ALA A 277 -16.23 4.29 -13.03
CA ALA A 277 -15.14 3.33 -12.82
C ALA A 277 -15.40 2.35 -11.67
N ALA A 278 -16.00 2.82 -10.57
CA ALA A 278 -16.40 1.97 -9.45
C ALA A 278 -17.30 0.79 -9.87
N ASN A 279 -18.31 1.07 -10.69
CA ASN A 279 -19.25 0.06 -11.17
C ASN A 279 -18.57 -0.91 -12.14
N LEU A 280 -17.79 -0.39 -13.08
CA LEU A 280 -17.07 -1.21 -14.04
C LEU A 280 -16.10 -2.19 -13.35
N ILE A 281 -15.38 -1.74 -12.32
CA ILE A 281 -14.47 -2.61 -11.56
C ILE A 281 -15.26 -3.64 -10.78
N LYS A 282 -16.39 -3.25 -10.18
CA LYS A 282 -17.28 -4.18 -9.48
C LYS A 282 -17.78 -5.28 -10.42
N GLU A 283 -18.30 -4.92 -11.59
CA GLU A 283 -18.78 -5.86 -12.61
C GLU A 283 -17.66 -6.77 -13.13
N HIS A 284 -16.47 -6.20 -13.35
CA HIS A 284 -15.29 -6.97 -13.72
C HIS A 284 -14.95 -8.00 -12.64
N VAL A 285 -14.90 -7.61 -11.36
CA VAL A 285 -14.56 -8.52 -10.24
C VAL A 285 -15.65 -9.59 -10.05
N GLN A 286 -16.92 -9.26 -10.29
CA GLN A 286 -18.00 -10.26 -10.28
C GLN A 286 -17.82 -11.30 -11.40
N SER A 287 -17.41 -10.87 -12.58
CA SER A 287 -17.18 -11.75 -13.73
C SER A 287 -15.84 -12.50 -13.65
N ASN A 288 -14.86 -11.93 -12.96
CA ASN A 288 -13.52 -12.45 -12.79
C ASN A 288 -13.11 -12.37 -11.30
N PRO A 289 -13.62 -13.28 -10.45
CA PRO A 289 -13.35 -13.25 -9.02
C PRO A 289 -11.85 -13.34 -8.70
N TRP A 290 -11.44 -12.64 -7.64
CA TRP A 290 -10.06 -12.68 -7.15
C TRP A 290 -9.71 -14.06 -6.59
N THR A 291 -8.48 -14.51 -6.84
CA THR A 291 -7.98 -15.81 -6.38
C THR A 291 -7.27 -15.74 -5.04
N HIS A 292 -6.67 -14.59 -4.70
CA HIS A 292 -6.05 -14.35 -3.39
C HIS A 292 -6.25 -12.88 -2.97
N PRO A 293 -7.46 -12.48 -2.54
CA PRO A 293 -7.76 -11.08 -2.24
C PRO A 293 -7.23 -10.63 -0.87
N LYS A 294 -6.01 -11.04 -0.51
CA LYS A 294 -5.41 -10.83 0.80
C LYS A 294 -3.98 -10.34 0.64
N LEU A 295 -3.59 -9.35 1.44
CA LEU A 295 -2.19 -9.15 1.80
C LEU A 295 -1.95 -9.96 3.08
N VAL A 296 -1.03 -10.89 3.06
CA VAL A 296 -0.70 -11.73 4.22
C VAL A 296 0.71 -11.37 4.70
N ILE A 297 0.85 -11.01 5.96
CA ILE A 297 2.12 -10.57 6.55
C ILE A 297 2.46 -11.50 7.71
N ASP A 298 3.65 -12.09 7.63
CA ASP A 298 4.21 -12.96 8.67
C ASP A 298 4.84 -12.14 9.78
N TYR A 299 5.76 -11.25 9.42
CA TYR A 299 6.37 -10.35 10.38
C TYR A 299 6.77 -9.02 9.77
N VAL A 300 6.94 -8.03 10.66
CA VAL A 300 7.63 -6.77 10.41
C VAL A 300 8.73 -6.63 11.44
N ARG A 301 9.97 -6.43 10.98
CA ARG A 301 11.13 -6.18 11.84
C ARG A 301 11.86 -4.95 11.37
N VAL A 302 12.33 -4.15 12.31
CA VAL A 302 13.18 -3.00 12.03
C VAL A 302 14.42 -3.08 12.90
N TYR A 303 15.56 -2.83 12.30
CA TYR A 303 16.87 -2.83 12.94
C TYR A 303 17.58 -1.50 12.71
N GLU A 304 18.46 -1.12 13.63
CA GLU A 304 19.49 -0.11 13.36
C GLU A 304 20.39 -0.58 12.21
N THR A 305 20.83 0.32 11.33
CA THR A 305 21.73 -0.03 10.22
C THR A 305 23.20 0.06 10.59
N TYR A 306 24.05 -0.65 9.83
CA TYR A 306 25.50 -0.43 9.83
C TYR A 306 25.89 0.58 8.76
N GLN A 307 26.91 1.41 8.99
CA GLN A 307 27.33 2.45 8.02
C GLN A 307 27.58 1.91 6.59
N ASN A 308 28.10 0.68 6.48
CA ASN A 308 28.43 0.02 5.21
C ASN A 308 27.42 -1.06 4.78
N GLU A 309 26.24 -1.12 5.42
CA GLU A 309 25.21 -2.09 5.07
C GLU A 309 24.68 -1.84 3.66
N ASN A 310 24.68 -2.89 2.86
CA ASN A 310 24.29 -2.90 1.45
C ASN A 310 23.32 -4.02 1.17
#